data_AF-A0A235HG16-F1
#
_entry.id   AF-A0A235HG16-F1
#
_cell.length_a   1.000
_cell.length_b   1.000
_cell.length_c   1.000
_cell.angle_alpha   90.00
_cell.angle_beta   90.00
_cell.angle_gamma   90.00
#
_symmetry.space_group_name_H-M   'P 1'
#
loop_
_entity.id
_entity.type
_entity.pdbx_description
1 polymer ?
#
loop_
_entity_poly.entity_id
_entity_poly.type
_entity_poly.pdbx_seq_one_letter_code
_entity_poly.pdbx_strand_id
1 'polypeptide(L)'
;MSSRAGRNPQRHLNVIRILLSQRARKDILDHYTYIVLRDEAAAERFLIAIDCSFARIAEHPDIGSTRLWQNPALRGIRAWPVGGVLRTPY
;
A
#
# COMPACT_ATOMS: atom_id res chain seq x y z
N MET A 1 -18.62 39.05 22.15
CA MET A 1 -19.15 37.77 21.64
C MET A 1 -18.00 37.03 20.95
N SER A 2 -17.82 35.78 21.34
CA SER A 2 -16.57 35.02 21.27
C SER A 2 -16.26 34.38 19.91
N SER A 3 -14.97 34.07 19.76
CA SER A 3 -14.42 32.89 19.08
C SER A 3 -14.23 32.94 17.56
N ARG A 4 -13.12 33.54 17.12
CA ARG A 4 -12.32 32.99 16.00
C ARG A 4 -11.22 32.10 16.60
N ALA A 5 -11.55 30.84 16.81
CA ALA A 5 -10.55 29.82 17.07
C ALA A 5 -9.72 29.64 15.79
N GLY A 6 -8.51 30.22 15.78
CA GLY A 6 -7.50 29.94 14.78
C GLY A 6 -7.23 28.45 14.77
N ARG A 7 -7.73 27.79 13.74
CA ARG A 7 -7.56 26.36 13.49
C ARG A 7 -6.06 26.11 13.31
N ASN A 8 -5.43 25.55 14.34
CA ASN A 8 -4.02 25.21 14.35
C ASN A 8 -3.71 24.24 13.18
N PRO A 9 -2.91 24.63 12.16
CA PRO A 9 -2.58 23.76 11.04
C PRO A 9 -1.37 22.86 11.31
N GLN A 10 -0.96 22.69 12.57
CA GLN A 10 0.07 21.73 12.96
C GLN A 10 -0.57 20.34 13.13
N ARG A 11 -1.22 19.83 12.08
CA ARG A 11 -1.25 18.38 11.90
C ARG A 11 0.18 18.01 11.56
N HIS A 12 0.95 17.69 12.58
CA HIS A 12 2.23 17.02 12.42
C HIS A 12 1.92 15.81 11.54
N LEU A 13 2.21 15.91 10.25
CA LEU A 13 2.13 14.79 9.33
C LEU A 13 3.17 13.83 9.87
N ASN A 14 2.75 12.91 10.73
CA ASN A 14 3.56 11.81 11.14
C ASN A 14 3.73 10.97 9.88
N VAL A 15 4.73 11.32 9.06
CA VAL A 15 4.99 10.67 7.78
C VAL A 15 5.54 9.30 8.15
N ILE A 16 4.66 8.32 8.23
CA ILE A 16 5.03 6.96 8.55
C ILE A 16 5.88 6.45 7.40
N ARG A 17 7.14 6.15 7.72
CA ARG A 17 8.10 5.63 6.74
C ARG A 17 7.75 4.19 6.40
N ILE A 18 7.56 3.92 5.12
CA ILE A 18 7.41 2.56 4.61
C ILE A 18 8.80 1.91 4.49
N LEU A 19 8.97 0.74 5.10
CA LEU A 19 10.16 -0.08 4.98
C LEU A 19 9.82 -1.37 4.23
N LEU A 20 10.45 -1.58 3.08
CA LEU A 20 10.32 -2.80 2.30
C LEU A 20 11.39 -3.81 2.71
N SER A 21 10.96 -5.04 3.01
CA SER A 21 11.89 -6.16 3.16
C SER A 21 12.55 -6.49 1.81
N GLN A 22 13.73 -7.12 1.84
CA GLN A 22 14.38 -7.57 0.60
C GLN A 22 13.51 -8.54 -0.19
N ARG A 23 12.74 -9.39 0.51
CA ARG A 23 11.81 -10.34 -0.10
C ARG A 23 10.68 -9.62 -0.83
N ALA A 24 10.08 -8.61 -0.20
CA ALA A 24 9.05 -7.80 -0.84
C ALA A 24 9.56 -7.06 -2.09
N ARG A 25 10.79 -6.54 -2.07
CA ARG A 25 11.39 -5.93 -3.27
C ARG A 25 11.55 -6.93 -4.41
N LYS A 26 12.03 -8.14 -4.10
CA LYS A 26 12.14 -9.22 -5.08
C LYS A 26 10.76 -9.61 -5.61
N ASP A 27 9.76 -9.74 -4.76
CA ASP A 27 8.39 -10.10 -5.17
C ASP A 27 7.81 -9.08 -6.16
N ILE A 28 8.05 -7.78 -5.94
CA ILE A 28 7.64 -6.71 -6.87
C ILE A 28 8.33 -6.86 -8.23
N LEU A 29 9.65 -7.08 -8.23
CA LEU A 29 10.44 -7.25 -9.46
C LEU A 29 10.04 -8.51 -10.24
N ASP A 30 9.81 -9.62 -9.54
CA ASP A 30 9.40 -10.88 -10.15
C ASP A 30 8.01 -10.72 -10.81
N HIS A 31 7.06 -10.03 -10.16
CA HIS A 31 5.75 -9.74 -10.75
C HIS A 31 5.83 -8.78 -11.93
N TYR A 32 6.62 -7.71 -11.82
CA TYR A 32 6.84 -6.78 -12.93
C TYR A 32 7.39 -7.51 -14.16
N THR A 33 8.43 -8.32 -13.96
CA THR A 33 9.05 -9.13 -15.02
C THR A 33 8.06 -10.11 -15.63
N TYR A 34 7.16 -10.69 -14.84
CA TYR A 34 6.11 -11.56 -15.37
C TYR A 34 5.08 -10.81 -16.23
N ILE A 35 4.66 -9.61 -15.81
CA ILE A 35 3.63 -8.83 -16.50
C ILE A 35 4.19 -8.20 -17.78
N VAL A 36 5.41 -7.64 -17.73
CA VAL A 36 6.03 -6.92 -18.86
C VAL A 36 6.24 -7.82 -20.08
N LEU A 37 6.41 -9.13 -19.88
CA LEU A 37 6.51 -10.12 -20.96
C LEU A 37 5.21 -10.24 -21.79
N ARG A 38 4.08 -9.72 -21.30
CA ARG A 38 2.76 -9.79 -21.94
C ARG A 38 2.20 -8.42 -22.30
N ASP A 39 2.31 -7.46 -21.38
CA ASP A 39 1.81 -6.10 -21.54
C ASP A 39 2.67 -5.16 -20.69
N GLU A 40 3.51 -4.38 -21.37
CA GLU A 40 4.38 -3.37 -20.75
C GLU A 40 3.57 -2.29 -20.02
N ALA A 41 2.49 -1.81 -20.63
CA ALA A 41 1.64 -0.79 -20.01
C ALA A 41 0.94 -1.34 -18.76
N ALA A 42 0.59 -2.63 -18.71
CA ALA A 42 0.09 -3.26 -17.49
C ALA A 42 1.16 -3.33 -16.39
N ALA A 43 2.42 -3.58 -16.75
CA ALA A 43 3.53 -3.64 -15.81
C ALA A 43 3.79 -2.26 -15.17
N GLU A 44 3.71 -1.19 -15.95
CA GLU A 44 3.78 0.18 -15.44
C GLU A 44 2.61 0.53 -14.52
N ARG A 45 1.37 0.19 -14.93
CA ARG A 45 0.18 0.38 -14.07
C ARG A 45 0.30 -0.37 -12.74
N PHE A 46 0.94 -1.55 -12.75
CA PHE A 46 1.19 -2.32 -11.54
C PHE A 46 2.15 -1.59 -10.57
N LEU A 47 3.22 -0.98 -11.07
CA LEU A 47 4.14 -0.19 -10.21
C LEU A 47 3.44 1.04 -9.62
N ILE A 48 2.67 1.76 -10.43
CA ILE A 48 1.87 2.91 -9.96
C ILE A 48 0.88 2.46 -8.87
N ALA A 49 0.20 1.33 -9.07
CA ALA A 49 -0.73 0.78 -8.10
C ALA A 49 -0.05 0.44 -6.76
N ILE A 50 1.17 -0.08 -6.80
CA ILE A 50 1.98 -0.36 -5.60
C ILE A 50 2.28 0.94 -4.86
N ASP A 51 2.78 1.96 -5.56
CA ASP A 51 3.14 3.25 -4.96
C ASP A 51 1.93 3.94 -4.32
N CYS A 52 0.78 3.95 -5.01
CA CYS A 52 -0.47 4.46 -4.45
C CYS A 52 -0.89 3.67 -3.19
N SER A 53 -0.67 2.37 -3.17
CA SER A 53 -0.98 1.52 -2.01
C SER A 53 -0.07 1.84 -0.83
N PHE A 54 1.23 2.05 -1.06
CA PHE A 54 2.17 2.45 -0.01
C PHE A 54 1.85 3.83 0.56
N ALA A 55 1.53 4.80 -0.29
CA ALA A 55 1.09 6.12 0.15
C ALA A 55 -0.15 6.01 1.06
N ARG A 56 -1.12 5.18 0.66
CA ARG A 56 -2.35 4.97 1.45
C ARG A 56 -2.08 4.31 2.80
N ILE A 57 -1.17 3.33 2.86
CA ILE A 57 -0.77 2.66 4.10
C ILE A 57 0.02 3.63 5.00
N ALA A 58 0.86 4.49 4.43
CA ALA A 58 1.58 5.51 5.20
C ALA A 58 0.63 6.53 5.84
N GLU A 59 -0.43 6.93 5.12
CA GLU A 59 -1.47 7.84 5.63
C GLU A 59 -2.38 7.16 6.67
N HIS A 60 -2.68 5.87 6.48
CA HIS A 60 -3.59 5.10 7.33
C HIS A 60 -3.03 3.70 7.62
N PRO A 61 -2.16 3.56 8.63
CA PRO A 61 -1.49 2.28 8.95
C PRO A 61 -2.45 1.14 9.28
N ASP A 62 -3.61 1.47 9.84
CA ASP A 62 -4.63 0.51 10.26
C ASP A 62 -5.64 0.14 9.16
N ILE A 63 -5.46 0.67 7.93
CA ILE A 63 -6.41 0.46 6.82
C ILE A 63 -6.44 -1.00 6.33
N GLY A 64 -5.37 -1.75 6.58
CA GLY A 64 -5.29 -3.16 6.22
C GLY A 64 -6.15 -4.05 7.12
N SER A 65 -6.80 -5.03 6.52
CA SER A 65 -7.60 -6.02 7.24
C SER A 65 -6.72 -6.95 8.07
N THR A 66 -7.12 -7.18 9.32
CA THR A 66 -6.49 -8.17 10.20
C THR A 66 -6.99 -9.55 9.80
N ARG A 67 -6.28 -10.23 8.88
CA ARG A 67 -6.68 -11.56 8.43
C ARG A 67 -6.22 -12.60 9.46
N LEU A 68 -7.10 -13.56 9.78
CA LEU A 68 -6.72 -14.75 10.52
C LEU A 68 -5.91 -15.66 9.58
N TRP A 69 -4.60 -15.52 9.64
CA TRP A 69 -3.69 -16.40 8.92
C TRP A 69 -3.60 -17.75 9.63
N GLN A 70 -3.70 -18.84 8.87
CA GLN A 70 -3.55 -20.20 9.41
C GLN A 70 -2.15 -20.44 9.98
N ASN A 71 -1.13 -19.75 9.45
CA ASN A 71 0.23 -19.81 9.96
C ASN A 71 0.39 -18.88 11.18
N PRO A 72 0.71 -19.42 12.38
CA PRO A 72 0.90 -18.61 13.59
C PRO A 72 2.02 -17.57 13.48
N ALA A 73 2.99 -17.75 12.58
CA ALA A 73 4.06 -16.80 12.31
C ALA A 73 3.58 -15.51 11.61
N LEU A 74 2.37 -15.52 11.07
CA LEU A 74 1.76 -14.36 10.40
C LEU A 74 0.78 -13.60 11.31
N ARG A 75 0.74 -13.91 12.61
CA ARG A 75 -0.08 -13.18 13.58
C ARG A 75 0.32 -11.70 13.60
N GLY A 76 -0.67 -10.82 13.56
CA GLY A 76 -0.47 -9.36 13.53
C GLY A 76 -0.20 -8.78 12.14
N ILE A 77 -0.07 -9.60 11.09
CA ILE A 77 0.07 -9.12 9.72
C ILE A 77 -1.28 -8.66 9.18
N ARG A 78 -1.31 -7.44 8.64
CA ARG A 78 -2.47 -6.87 7.94
C ARG A 78 -2.32 -7.03 6.43
N ALA A 79 -3.45 -7.22 5.75
CA ALA A 79 -3.50 -7.28 4.29
C ALA A 79 -4.23 -6.06 3.72
N TRP A 80 -3.62 -5.44 2.71
CA TRP A 80 -4.23 -4.38 1.91
C TRP A 80 -4.13 -4.77 0.43
N PRO A 81 -5.24 -4.71 -0.35
CA PRO A 81 -5.20 -5.02 -1.77
C PRO A 81 -4.46 -3.92 -2.54
N VAL A 82 -3.57 -4.32 -3.45
CA VAL A 82 -2.95 -3.40 -4.39
C VAL A 82 -4.00 -3.01 -5.43
N GLY A 83 -4.35 -1.72 -5.47
CA GLY A 83 -5.40 -1.17 -6.32
C GLY A 83 -5.07 -1.32 -7.80
N GLY A 84 -5.56 -2.40 -8.41
CA GLY A 84 -5.29 -2.77 -9.81
C GLY A 84 -5.24 -4.28 -10.03
N VAL A 85 -4.92 -5.05 -8.99
CA VAL A 85 -4.89 -6.53 -9.07
C VAL A 85 -6.28 -7.15 -8.82
N LEU A 86 -7.22 -6.39 -8.26
CA LEU A 86 -8.58 -6.85 -7.94
C LEU A 86 -9.66 -5.89 -8.48
N ARG A 87 -9.65 -5.59 -9.78
CA ARG A 87 -10.85 -5.18 -10.54
C ARG A 87 -10.63 -5.14 -12.05
N THR A 88 -10.22 -6.24 -12.67
CA THR A 88 -10.35 -6.38 -14.13
C THR A 88 -10.97 -7.74 -14.43
N PRO A 89 -12.22 -7.78 -14.93
CA PRO A 89 -12.75 -8.97 -15.58
C PRO A 89 -12.11 -9.05 -16.96
N TYR A 90 -11.24 -10.04 -17.16
CA TYR A 90 -10.96 -10.62 -18.47
C TYR A 90 -10.95 -12.13 -18.30
#